data_AF-A0A8C7APL8-F1
#
_entry.id   AF-A0A8C7APL8-F1
#
_cell.length_a   1.000
_cell.length_b   1.000
_cell.length_c   1.000
_cell.angle_alpha   90.00
_cell.angle_beta   90.00
_cell.angle_gamma   90.00
#
_symmetry.space_group_name_H-M   'P 1'
#
loop_
_entity.id
_entity.type
_entity.pdbx_description
1 polymer ?
#
loop_
_entity_poly.entity_id
_entity_poly.type
_entity_poly.pdbx_seq_one_letter_code
_entity_poly.pdbx_strand_id
1 'polypeptide(L)'
;SDSVKHRLASQYEEKVRPCIDLIDSLRALGVEQDLALPAIAVIGDQSSGKSSVLEALSGVALPRGSGIVTRCPLVLKLKRQLQESAWKGRISYGTREVQLQDPSQVEKEILKAQNTLAGNGVSISHELISVDITSPEVPDLTLIDLPGITRVPVGNQPQDIGLQIKALIKKYIQRQETINLVVVPCNVDIATTEALSMAQEVDPRGDRTIGVLTKPDLVDKGAEPTVMKVAQNLTYHLQKGYMMVRCRGQEEITNRLSLAEATRKETMFFQKHPHFRALLQEGNATVPCLAERLTNELILHINVSRWSALPGRDGTKCPAEFPCLREPSAGRRLGACALNIPGD
;
A
#
# COMPACT_ATOMS: atom_id res chain seq x y z
N SER A 1 22.80 12.28 -16.24
CA SER A 1 21.63 11.42 -16.04
C SER A 1 21.61 10.84 -14.63
N ASP A 2 22.68 10.17 -14.20
CA ASP A 2 22.75 9.58 -12.85
C ASP A 2 22.98 10.58 -11.70
N SER A 3 23.68 11.70 -11.94
CA SER A 3 23.90 12.73 -10.91
C SER A 3 22.61 13.47 -10.48
N VAL A 4 21.61 13.54 -11.36
CA VAL A 4 20.31 14.19 -11.06
C VAL A 4 19.41 13.21 -10.30
N LYS A 5 19.38 11.93 -10.69
CA LYS A 5 18.69 10.88 -9.93
C LYS A 5 19.26 10.74 -8.52
N HIS A 6 20.58 10.81 -8.38
CA HIS A 6 21.25 10.72 -7.08
C HIS A 6 20.96 11.93 -6.18
N ARG A 7 20.84 13.15 -6.75
CA ARG A 7 20.46 14.36 -5.99
C ARG A 7 19.00 14.36 -5.55
N LEU A 8 18.09 13.91 -6.41
CA LEU A 8 16.66 13.79 -6.09
C LEU A 8 16.40 12.68 -5.06
N ALA A 9 17.08 11.54 -5.19
CA ALA A 9 17.04 10.47 -4.19
C ALA A 9 17.60 10.92 -2.83
N SER A 10 18.69 11.71 -2.82
CA SER A 10 19.30 12.29 -1.62
C SER A 10 18.38 13.28 -0.89
N GLN A 11 17.72 14.19 -1.63
CA GLN A 11 16.77 15.13 -1.04
C GLN A 11 15.49 14.46 -0.51
N TYR A 12 15.07 13.36 -1.14
CA TYR A 12 13.97 12.53 -0.67
C TYR A 12 14.35 11.84 0.63
N GLU A 13 15.48 11.15 0.65
CA GLU A 13 15.99 10.40 1.81
C GLU A 13 16.21 11.31 3.04
N GLU A 14 16.72 12.53 2.86
CA GLU A 14 16.93 13.49 3.96
C GLU A 14 15.63 13.99 4.62
N LYS A 15 14.53 14.12 3.87
CA LYS A 15 13.27 14.71 4.38
C LYS A 15 12.23 13.66 4.78
N VAL A 16 12.19 12.55 4.06
CA VAL A 16 11.18 11.49 4.19
C VAL A 16 11.52 10.55 5.32
N ARG A 17 12.79 10.14 5.39
CA ARG A 17 13.24 9.12 6.31
C ARG A 17 13.03 9.49 7.79
N PRO A 18 13.37 10.71 8.24
CA PRO A 18 13.11 11.10 9.63
C PRO A 18 11.62 11.12 9.99
N CYS A 19 10.74 11.41 9.03
CA CYS A 19 9.30 11.43 9.26
C CYS A 19 8.75 10.02 9.48
N ILE A 20 9.21 9.05 8.69
CA ILE A 20 8.81 7.64 8.82
C ILE A 20 9.40 7.05 10.10
N ASP A 21 10.69 7.28 10.37
CA ASP A 21 11.35 6.82 11.59
C ASP A 21 10.68 7.37 12.87
N LEU A 22 10.22 8.63 12.85
CA LEU A 22 9.45 9.22 13.95
C LEU A 22 8.13 8.48 14.18
N ILE A 23 7.39 8.17 13.12
CA ILE A 23 6.11 7.47 13.24
C ILE A 23 6.30 6.06 13.75
N ASP A 24 7.31 5.35 13.25
CA ASP A 24 7.60 4.00 13.71
C ASP A 24 8.06 4.01 15.17
N SER A 25 8.79 5.04 15.61
CA SER A 25 9.14 5.23 17.02
C SER A 25 7.89 5.49 17.88
N LEU A 26 6.96 6.34 17.42
CA LEU A 26 5.70 6.60 18.11
C LEU A 26 4.82 5.34 18.21
N ARG A 27 4.79 4.50 17.17
CA ARG A 27 4.12 3.18 17.22
C ARG A 27 4.77 2.24 18.22
N ALA A 28 6.11 2.14 18.19
CA ALA A 28 6.85 1.25 19.08
C ALA A 28 6.67 1.60 20.56
N LEU A 29 6.42 2.87 20.88
CA LEU A 29 6.09 3.34 22.23
C LEU A 29 4.64 3.07 22.64
N GLY A 30 3.83 2.38 21.82
CA GLY A 30 2.45 2.00 22.14
C GLY A 30 1.45 3.16 22.05
N VAL A 31 1.87 4.31 21.53
CA VAL A 31 1.02 5.52 21.45
C VAL A 31 -0.09 5.37 20.40
N GLU A 32 -0.07 4.31 19.58
CA GLU A 32 -1.09 4.04 18.54
C GLU A 32 -2.52 3.84 19.05
N GLN A 33 -2.68 3.62 20.36
CA GLN A 33 -3.98 3.54 21.02
C GLN A 33 -4.59 4.93 21.28
N ASP A 34 -3.74 5.94 21.52
CA ASP A 34 -4.13 7.30 21.90
C ASP A 34 -3.87 8.35 20.81
N LEU A 35 -2.94 8.07 19.88
CA LEU A 35 -2.54 8.94 18.78
C LEU A 35 -2.70 8.21 17.46
N ALA A 36 -3.48 8.78 16.55
CA ALA A 36 -3.64 8.24 15.22
C ALA A 36 -2.37 8.53 14.39
N LEU A 37 -1.67 7.46 14.01
CA LEU A 37 -0.42 7.53 13.27
C LEU A 37 -0.64 7.21 11.79
N PRO A 38 -0.11 8.02 10.86
CA PRO A 38 -0.30 7.83 9.43
C PRO A 38 0.09 6.44 8.94
N ALA A 39 -0.88 5.68 8.42
CA ALA A 39 -0.68 4.31 7.96
C ALA A 39 -1.46 4.06 6.66
N ILE A 40 -1.07 3.03 5.92
CA ILE A 40 -1.82 2.58 4.74
C ILE A 40 -2.48 1.24 5.08
N ALA A 41 -3.80 1.22 5.18
CA ALA A 41 -4.57 -0.01 5.41
C ALA A 41 -4.94 -0.65 4.07
N VAL A 42 -4.53 -1.90 3.87
CA VAL A 42 -4.82 -2.67 2.66
C VAL A 42 -6.11 -3.46 2.86
N ILE A 43 -7.14 -3.11 2.10
CA ILE A 43 -8.46 -3.73 2.16
C ILE A 43 -8.88 -4.27 0.80
N GLY A 44 -9.71 -5.31 0.81
CA GLY A 44 -10.06 -6.03 -0.41
C GLY A 44 -10.70 -7.36 -0.10
N ASP A 45 -11.59 -7.78 -0.99
CA ASP A 45 -12.29 -9.06 -0.88
C ASP A 45 -11.30 -10.23 -0.81
N GLN A 46 -11.75 -11.38 -0.30
CA GLN A 46 -10.94 -12.59 -0.33
C GLN A 46 -10.47 -12.88 -1.77
N SER A 47 -9.20 -13.25 -1.91
CA SER A 47 -8.60 -13.52 -3.22
C SER A 47 -8.51 -12.33 -4.19
N SER A 48 -8.70 -11.08 -3.72
CA SER A 48 -8.53 -9.88 -4.55
C SER A 48 -7.08 -9.58 -4.96
N GLY A 49 -6.10 -10.28 -4.38
CA GLY A 49 -4.67 -10.09 -4.68
C GLY A 49 -3.90 -9.22 -3.68
N LYS A 50 -4.49 -8.86 -2.52
CA LYS A 50 -3.81 -8.08 -1.46
C LYS A 50 -2.43 -8.60 -1.11
N SER A 51 -2.33 -9.88 -0.72
CA SER A 51 -1.05 -10.50 -0.36
C SER A 51 -0.06 -10.42 -1.52
N SER A 52 -0.51 -10.57 -2.78
CA SER A 52 0.36 -10.41 -3.94
C SER A 52 0.91 -9.00 -4.13
N VAL A 53 0.09 -7.97 -3.86
CA VAL A 53 0.53 -6.57 -3.89
C VAL A 53 1.56 -6.33 -2.78
N LEU A 54 1.26 -6.79 -1.57
CA LEU A 54 2.14 -6.63 -0.41
C LEU A 54 3.48 -7.34 -0.59
N GLU A 55 3.51 -8.56 -1.12
CA GLU A 55 4.76 -9.25 -1.44
C GLU A 55 5.58 -8.51 -2.49
N ALA A 56 4.92 -7.98 -3.53
CA ALA A 56 5.59 -7.25 -4.59
C ALA A 56 6.20 -5.94 -4.09
N LEU A 57 5.59 -5.30 -3.09
CA LEU A 57 6.12 -4.11 -2.42
C LEU A 57 7.23 -4.44 -1.41
N SER A 58 7.10 -5.55 -0.69
CA SER A 58 7.94 -5.87 0.48
C SER A 58 9.15 -6.75 0.21
N GLY A 59 9.21 -7.40 -0.95
CA GLY A 59 10.35 -8.27 -1.25
C GLY A 59 10.24 -9.68 -0.64
N VAL A 60 9.25 -9.96 0.20
CA VAL A 60 9.13 -11.20 0.97
C VAL A 60 7.87 -11.97 0.62
N ALA A 61 7.86 -13.27 0.90
CA ALA A 61 6.65 -14.08 0.78
C ALA A 61 5.75 -13.84 2.00
N LEU A 62 4.44 -13.68 1.74
CA LEU A 62 3.42 -13.63 2.76
C LEU A 62 2.56 -14.89 2.67
N PRO A 63 1.94 -15.34 3.76
CA PRO A 63 1.11 -16.53 3.72
C PRO A 63 0.02 -16.44 2.64
N ARG A 64 -0.12 -17.52 1.86
CA ARG A 64 -1.16 -17.70 0.83
C ARG A 64 -1.84 -19.06 1.00
N GLY A 65 -3.12 -19.16 0.64
CA GLY A 65 -3.87 -20.41 0.75
C GLY A 65 -5.36 -20.26 0.40
N SER A 66 -6.09 -21.38 0.46
CA SER A 66 -7.55 -21.37 0.40
C SER A 66 -8.13 -21.01 1.78
N GLY A 67 -9.26 -20.29 1.79
CA GLY A 67 -9.87 -19.80 3.04
C GLY A 67 -9.31 -18.45 3.51
N ILE A 68 -9.57 -18.10 4.77
CA ILE A 68 -9.04 -16.86 5.38
C ILE A 68 -7.58 -17.10 5.71
N VAL A 69 -6.70 -16.46 4.94
CA VAL A 69 -5.25 -16.63 5.08
C VAL A 69 -4.68 -15.68 6.13
N THR A 70 -5.06 -14.40 6.07
CA THR A 70 -4.69 -13.41 7.10
C THR A 70 -5.72 -13.47 8.23
N ARG A 71 -5.38 -14.14 9.34
CA ARG A 71 -6.25 -14.29 10.53
C ARG A 71 -5.99 -13.27 11.64
N CYS A 72 -4.89 -12.52 11.52
CA CYS A 72 -4.50 -11.45 12.44
C CYS A 72 -4.06 -10.27 11.57
N PRO A 73 -4.35 -9.01 11.92
CA PRO A 73 -3.78 -7.88 11.19
C PRO A 73 -2.25 -7.92 11.22
N LEU A 74 -1.64 -7.64 10.07
CA LEU A 74 -0.19 -7.66 9.89
C LEU A 74 0.29 -6.22 9.61
N VAL A 75 1.14 -5.67 10.47
CA VAL A 75 1.81 -4.39 10.22
C VAL A 75 3.15 -4.68 9.58
N LEU A 76 3.31 -4.30 8.33
CA LEU A 76 4.52 -4.48 7.54
C LEU A 76 5.27 -3.15 7.46
N LYS A 77 6.40 -3.05 8.16
CA LYS A 77 7.28 -1.88 8.15
C LYS A 77 8.46 -2.16 7.24
N LEU A 78 8.53 -1.42 6.15
CA LEU A 78 9.58 -1.53 5.15
C LEU A 78 10.51 -0.33 5.31
N LYS A 79 11.81 -0.63 5.48
CA LYS A 79 12.86 0.35 5.73
C LYS A 79 13.97 0.18 4.72
N ARG A 80 14.11 1.13 3.80
CA ARG A 80 15.19 1.14 2.83
C ARG A 80 16.52 1.42 3.52
N GLN A 81 17.56 0.63 3.31
CA GLN A 81 18.88 0.95 3.88
C GLN A 81 20.00 0.68 2.88
N LEU A 82 20.67 1.75 2.45
CA LEU A 82 21.70 1.70 1.41
C LEU A 82 23.12 1.41 1.96
N GLN A 83 23.38 1.72 3.24
CA GLN A 83 24.73 1.60 3.82
C GLN A 83 25.05 0.21 4.39
N GLU A 84 24.04 -0.59 4.76
CA GLU A 84 24.24 -1.97 5.18
C GLU A 84 23.62 -2.88 4.11
N SER A 85 24.44 -3.72 3.48
CA SER A 85 24.01 -4.60 2.38
C SER A 85 23.29 -5.88 2.84
N ALA A 86 23.17 -6.10 4.15
CA ALA A 86 22.52 -7.29 4.69
C ALA A 86 21.02 -7.04 4.91
N TRP A 87 20.18 -7.91 4.34
CA TRP A 87 18.76 -7.99 4.67
C TRP A 87 18.58 -8.30 6.16
N LYS A 88 17.65 -7.60 6.81
CA LYS A 88 17.30 -7.85 8.22
C LYS A 88 15.78 -7.90 8.34
N GLY A 89 15.28 -8.90 9.05
CA GLY A 89 13.86 -9.01 9.36
C GLY A 89 13.64 -9.16 10.86
N ARG A 90 12.52 -8.66 11.37
CA ARG A 90 12.07 -8.88 12.75
C ARG A 90 10.58 -9.12 12.74
N ILE A 91 10.12 -10.11 13.49
CA ILE A 91 8.70 -10.37 13.71
C ILE A 91 8.39 -10.25 15.19
N SER A 92 7.39 -9.44 15.52
CA SER A 92 6.98 -9.16 16.91
C SER A 92 5.50 -9.41 17.07
N TYR A 93 5.12 -10.17 18.10
CA TYR A 93 3.72 -10.48 18.43
C TYR A 93 3.59 -10.85 19.91
N GLY A 94 2.58 -10.31 20.60
CA GLY A 94 2.45 -10.45 22.05
C GLY A 94 3.74 -9.98 22.75
N THR A 95 4.36 -10.84 23.57
CA THR A 95 5.64 -10.58 24.23
C THR A 95 6.84 -11.20 23.50
N ARG A 96 6.64 -11.72 22.28
CA ARG A 96 7.67 -12.45 21.52
C ARG A 96 8.26 -11.57 20.43
N GLU A 97 9.56 -11.71 20.26
CA GLU A 97 10.31 -11.11 19.16
C GLU A 97 11.20 -12.18 18.52
N VAL A 98 11.20 -12.26 17.19
CA VAL A 98 12.00 -13.19 16.41
C VAL A 98 12.81 -12.41 15.38
N GLN A 99 14.13 -12.53 15.45
CA GLN A 99 15.05 -11.97 14.46
C GLN A 99 15.19 -12.92 13.27
N LEU A 100 15.13 -12.39 12.06
CA LEU A 100 15.25 -13.11 10.80
C LEU A 100 16.47 -12.61 10.04
N GLN A 101 17.20 -13.54 9.45
CA GLN A 101 18.36 -13.25 8.61
C GLN A 101 18.10 -13.49 7.12
N ASP A 102 17.01 -14.18 6.78
CA ASP A 102 16.68 -14.50 5.39
C ASP A 102 15.18 -14.26 5.08
N PRO A 103 14.84 -13.65 3.92
CA PRO A 103 13.47 -13.45 3.46
C PRO A 103 12.59 -14.70 3.43
N SER A 104 13.16 -15.88 3.16
CA SER A 104 12.40 -17.14 3.06
C SER A 104 11.82 -17.61 4.38
N GLN A 105 12.31 -17.08 5.51
CA GLN A 105 11.82 -17.43 6.84
C GLN A 105 10.52 -16.68 7.19
N VAL A 106 10.26 -15.54 6.54
CA VAL A 106 9.17 -14.63 6.90
C VAL A 106 7.81 -15.31 6.86
N GLU A 107 7.46 -15.96 5.75
CA GLU A 107 6.15 -16.62 5.58
C GLU A 107 5.90 -17.66 6.69
N LYS A 108 6.90 -18.51 6.97
CA LYS A 108 6.81 -19.58 7.97
C LYS A 108 6.64 -19.02 9.38
N GLU A 109 7.37 -17.97 9.72
CA GLU A 109 7.27 -17.35 11.04
C GLU A 109 5.97 -16.54 11.22
N ILE A 110 5.45 -15.91 10.17
CA ILE A 110 4.11 -15.29 10.20
C ILE A 110 3.04 -16.37 10.46
N LEU A 111 3.10 -17.51 9.77
CA LEU A 111 2.15 -18.61 9.98
C LEU A 111 2.19 -19.13 11.43
N LYS A 112 3.39 -19.28 12.00
CA LYS A 112 3.56 -19.67 13.41
C LYS A 112 2.96 -18.63 14.36
N ALA A 113 3.20 -17.34 14.11
CA ALA A 113 2.64 -16.25 14.89
C ALA A 113 1.10 -16.26 14.83
N GLN A 114 0.51 -16.36 13.64
CA GLN A 114 -0.94 -16.47 13.46
C GLN A 114 -1.54 -17.68 14.19
N ASN A 115 -0.90 -18.87 14.11
CA ASN A 115 -1.35 -20.05 14.83
C ASN A 115 -1.28 -19.88 16.35
N THR A 116 -0.30 -19.11 16.84
CA THR A 116 -0.14 -18.84 18.26
C THR A 116 -1.22 -17.87 18.76
N LEU A 117 -1.54 -16.82 18.00
CA LEU A 117 -2.49 -15.78 18.39
C LEU A 117 -3.96 -16.16 18.17
N ALA A 118 -4.27 -16.76 17.02
CA ALA A 118 -5.64 -17.14 16.65
C ALA A 118 -5.99 -18.59 17.01
N GLY A 119 -5.01 -19.35 17.51
CA GLY A 119 -5.11 -20.80 17.71
C GLY A 119 -5.00 -21.61 16.42
N ASN A 120 -5.09 -22.93 16.54
CA ASN A 120 -5.07 -23.86 15.41
C ASN A 120 -6.40 -23.88 14.61
N GLY A 121 -7.37 -23.04 14.99
CA GLY A 121 -8.70 -22.96 14.37
C GLY A 121 -8.82 -21.87 13.30
N VAL A 122 -10.05 -21.61 12.86
CA VAL A 122 -10.34 -20.61 11.81
C VAL A 122 -10.77 -19.25 12.36
N SER A 123 -10.53 -19.02 13.66
CA SER A 123 -10.85 -17.77 14.35
C SER A 123 -9.94 -16.64 13.90
N ILE A 124 -10.41 -15.41 14.09
CA ILE A 124 -9.64 -14.18 13.83
C ILE A 124 -9.22 -13.60 15.18
N SER A 125 -8.00 -13.09 15.26
CA SER A 125 -7.53 -12.33 16.42
C SER A 125 -7.44 -10.85 16.09
N HIS A 126 -7.68 -10.01 17.09
CA HIS A 126 -7.45 -8.57 17.02
C HIS A 126 -5.99 -8.19 17.34
N GLU A 127 -5.18 -9.14 17.79
CA GLU A 127 -3.77 -8.92 18.09
C GLU A 127 -2.95 -8.70 16.82
N LEU A 128 -2.04 -7.73 16.88
CA LEU A 128 -1.18 -7.33 15.77
C LEU A 128 0.05 -8.22 15.67
N ILE A 129 0.46 -8.53 14.44
CA ILE A 129 1.80 -9.05 14.13
C ILE A 129 2.57 -7.93 13.44
N SER A 130 3.67 -7.46 14.02
CA SER A 130 4.58 -6.50 13.36
C SER A 130 5.68 -7.26 12.64
N VAL A 131 5.91 -6.93 11.37
CA VAL A 131 6.99 -7.46 10.54
C VAL A 131 7.81 -6.27 10.07
N ASP A 132 9.02 -6.14 10.60
CA ASP A 132 9.95 -5.08 10.25
C ASP A 132 10.99 -5.66 9.27
N ILE A 133 11.10 -5.07 8.08
CA ILE A 133 12.02 -5.49 7.03
C ILE A 133 12.92 -4.31 6.66
N THR A 134 14.21 -4.53 6.79
CA THR A 134 15.24 -3.57 6.37
C THR A 134 16.04 -4.16 5.21
N SER A 135 16.05 -3.46 4.07
CA SER A 135 16.71 -3.92 2.85
C SER A 135 17.00 -2.73 1.91
N PRO A 136 18.06 -2.74 1.09
CA PRO A 136 18.25 -1.71 0.06
C PRO A 136 17.18 -1.75 -1.05
N GLU A 137 16.47 -2.87 -1.20
CA GLU A 137 15.54 -3.11 -2.31
C GLU A 137 14.08 -2.77 -1.99
N VAL A 138 13.75 -2.46 -0.73
CA VAL A 138 12.38 -2.14 -0.31
C VAL A 138 12.15 -0.62 -0.24
N PRO A 139 10.92 -0.13 -0.46
CA PRO A 139 10.57 1.27 -0.23
C PRO A 139 10.45 1.57 1.27
N ASP A 140 10.40 2.86 1.61
CA ASP A 140 10.10 3.31 2.97
C ASP A 140 8.59 3.41 3.17
N LEU A 141 7.96 2.36 3.70
CA LEU A 141 6.51 2.27 3.80
C LEU A 141 6.07 1.51 5.05
N THR A 142 4.95 1.94 5.63
CA THR A 142 4.22 1.11 6.59
C THR A 142 2.85 0.73 6.04
N LEU A 143 2.61 -0.56 5.90
CA LEU A 143 1.38 -1.14 5.36
C LEU A 143 0.70 -1.98 6.46
N ILE A 144 -0.62 -1.93 6.55
CA ILE A 144 -1.41 -2.77 7.45
C ILE A 144 -2.22 -3.73 6.56
N ASP A 145 -1.85 -5.01 6.54
CA ASP A 145 -2.66 -6.06 5.91
C ASP A 145 -3.82 -6.42 6.83
N LEU A 146 -5.03 -6.40 6.27
CA LEU A 146 -6.24 -6.77 6.97
C LEU A 146 -6.85 -8.04 6.35
N PRO A 147 -7.54 -8.86 7.15
CA PRO A 147 -8.22 -10.04 6.65
C PRO A 147 -9.11 -9.74 5.44
N GLY A 148 -9.05 -10.59 4.42
CA GLY A 148 -9.87 -10.44 3.22
C GLY A 148 -11.35 -10.62 3.53
N ILE A 149 -12.21 -9.76 2.96
CA ILE A 149 -13.64 -9.81 3.24
C ILE A 149 -14.25 -11.08 2.67
N THR A 150 -14.94 -11.86 3.52
CA THR A 150 -15.69 -13.06 3.15
C THR A 150 -17.18 -12.83 3.38
N ARG A 151 -18.02 -13.36 2.48
CA ARG A 151 -19.49 -13.26 2.58
C ARG A 151 -20.10 -14.50 3.22
N VAL A 152 -19.49 -15.65 2.98
CA VAL A 152 -19.99 -16.96 3.41
C VAL A 152 -18.87 -17.64 4.20
N PRO A 153 -19.17 -18.15 5.41
CA PRO A 153 -18.21 -18.93 6.17
C PRO A 153 -17.85 -20.21 5.39
N VAL A 154 -16.56 -20.56 5.39
CA VAL A 154 -16.07 -21.80 4.78
C VAL A 154 -15.49 -22.73 5.84
N GLY A 155 -15.79 -24.02 5.74
CA GLY A 155 -15.32 -25.03 6.69
C GLY A 155 -15.85 -24.78 8.11
N ASN A 156 -14.95 -24.72 9.08
CA ASN A 156 -15.28 -24.57 10.50
C ASN A 156 -15.31 -23.10 10.97
N GLN A 157 -15.50 -22.15 10.05
CA GLN A 157 -15.63 -20.72 10.39
C GLN A 157 -16.96 -20.43 11.08
N PRO A 158 -16.99 -19.48 12.03
CA PRO A 158 -18.25 -19.08 12.65
C PRO A 158 -19.13 -18.35 11.64
N GLN A 159 -20.45 -18.43 11.82
CA GLN A 159 -21.44 -17.85 10.87
C GLN A 159 -21.30 -16.33 10.71
N ASP A 160 -20.83 -15.65 11.75
CA ASP A 160 -20.63 -14.20 11.81
C ASP A 160 -19.21 -13.75 11.41
N ILE A 161 -18.37 -14.65 10.86
CA ILE A 161 -16.97 -14.34 10.52
C ILE A 161 -16.85 -13.10 9.60
N GLY A 162 -17.75 -12.96 8.63
CA GLY A 162 -17.78 -11.80 7.75
C GLY A 162 -18.04 -10.49 8.50
N LEU A 163 -18.92 -10.50 9.50
CA LEU A 163 -19.20 -9.34 10.35
C LEU A 163 -17.98 -9.00 11.22
N GLN A 164 -17.32 -10.01 11.80
CA GLN A 164 -16.10 -9.82 12.59
C GLN A 164 -14.97 -9.19 11.74
N ILE A 165 -14.76 -9.69 10.51
CA ILE A 165 -13.79 -9.11 9.57
C ILE A 165 -14.13 -7.65 9.28
N LYS A 166 -15.40 -7.36 8.94
CA LYS A 166 -15.82 -6.00 8.63
C LYS A 166 -15.63 -5.06 9.82
N ALA A 167 -15.96 -5.51 11.04
CA ALA A 167 -15.76 -4.73 12.26
C ALA A 167 -14.26 -4.46 12.53
N LEU A 168 -13.41 -5.47 12.35
CA LEU A 168 -11.96 -5.33 12.46
C LEU A 168 -11.42 -4.33 11.43
N ILE A 169 -11.82 -4.43 10.17
CA ILE A 169 -11.41 -3.48 9.12
C ILE A 169 -11.85 -2.06 9.48
N LYS A 170 -13.12 -1.87 9.89
CA LYS A 170 -13.68 -0.56 10.27
C LYS A 170 -12.85 0.14 11.35
N LYS A 171 -12.29 -0.60 12.32
CA LYS A 171 -11.43 -0.05 13.37
C LYS A 171 -10.20 0.71 12.83
N TYR A 172 -9.68 0.30 11.66
CA TYR A 172 -8.54 0.96 11.02
C TYR A 172 -8.98 2.04 10.04
N ILE A 173 -9.92 1.72 9.13
CA ILE A 173 -10.28 2.63 8.03
C ILE A 173 -11.11 3.85 8.47
N GLN A 174 -11.69 3.84 9.68
CA GLN A 174 -12.40 4.99 10.25
C GLN A 174 -11.46 6.14 10.68
N ARG A 175 -10.17 5.84 10.93
CA ARG A 175 -9.19 6.85 11.33
C ARG A 175 -8.86 7.75 10.14
N GLN A 176 -8.87 9.07 10.34
CA GLN A 176 -8.62 10.03 9.25
C GLN A 176 -7.16 10.00 8.77
N GLU A 177 -6.27 9.56 9.65
CA GLU A 177 -4.84 9.39 9.45
C GLU A 177 -4.51 8.09 8.67
N THR A 178 -5.51 7.25 8.41
CA THR A 178 -5.32 6.00 7.67
C THR A 178 -5.71 6.19 6.20
N ILE A 179 -4.74 5.99 5.31
CA ILE A 179 -4.96 5.90 3.87
C ILE A 179 -5.55 4.52 3.57
N ASN A 180 -6.67 4.49 2.84
CA ASN A 180 -7.31 3.26 2.41
C ASN A 180 -6.71 2.82 1.07
N LEU A 181 -6.11 1.64 1.02
CA LEU A 181 -5.64 1.01 -0.21
C LEU A 181 -6.61 -0.11 -0.60
N VAL A 182 -7.52 0.17 -1.53
CA VAL A 182 -8.57 -0.76 -1.95
C VAL A 182 -8.08 -1.63 -3.11
N VAL A 183 -7.92 -2.91 -2.87
CA VAL A 183 -7.43 -3.88 -3.86
C VAL A 183 -8.59 -4.59 -4.54
N VAL A 184 -8.74 -4.37 -5.84
CA VAL A 184 -9.85 -4.88 -6.68
C VAL A 184 -9.28 -5.64 -7.87
N PRO A 185 -9.70 -6.88 -8.14
CA PRO A 185 -9.22 -7.58 -9.33
C PRO A 185 -9.94 -7.08 -10.60
N CYS A 186 -9.23 -6.97 -11.72
CA CYS A 186 -9.75 -6.44 -12.98
C CYS A 186 -10.84 -7.32 -13.62
N ASN A 187 -10.90 -8.60 -13.25
CA ASN A 187 -11.83 -9.57 -13.81
C ASN A 187 -13.16 -9.66 -13.05
N VAL A 188 -13.42 -8.73 -12.12
CA VAL A 188 -14.72 -8.60 -11.45
C VAL A 188 -15.28 -7.20 -11.65
N ASP A 189 -16.61 -7.08 -11.59
CA ASP A 189 -17.25 -5.77 -11.62
C ASP A 189 -16.93 -5.03 -10.31
N ILE A 190 -16.33 -3.84 -10.44
CA ILE A 190 -15.99 -2.97 -9.32
C ILE A 190 -17.21 -2.62 -8.46
N ALA A 191 -18.41 -2.53 -9.05
CA ALA A 191 -19.65 -2.26 -8.33
C ALA A 191 -20.01 -3.36 -7.31
N THR A 192 -19.47 -4.56 -7.48
CA THR A 192 -19.69 -5.70 -6.58
C THR A 192 -18.66 -5.80 -5.45
N THR A 193 -17.68 -4.90 -5.41
CA THR A 193 -16.57 -4.96 -4.45
C THR A 193 -17.00 -4.41 -3.10
N GLU A 194 -17.00 -5.25 -2.07
CA GLU A 194 -17.39 -4.85 -0.72
C GLU A 194 -16.36 -3.88 -0.11
N ALA A 195 -15.08 -4.11 -0.36
CA ALA A 195 -14.02 -3.23 0.14
C ALA A 195 -14.17 -1.77 -0.32
N LEU A 196 -14.63 -1.54 -1.55
CA LEU A 196 -14.86 -0.18 -2.06
C LEU A 196 -16.07 0.47 -1.37
N SER A 197 -17.16 -0.28 -1.16
CA SER A 197 -18.32 0.19 -0.39
C SER A 197 -17.91 0.60 1.02
N MET A 198 -17.13 -0.25 1.72
CA MET A 198 -16.64 0.06 3.07
C MET A 198 -15.74 1.30 3.10
N ALA A 199 -14.90 1.51 2.08
CA ALA A 199 -14.07 2.71 1.97
C ALA A 199 -14.92 3.96 1.77
N GLN A 200 -15.95 3.91 0.92
CA GLN A 200 -16.86 5.03 0.67
C GLN A 200 -17.69 5.41 1.90
N GLU A 201 -18.07 4.44 2.75
CA GLU A 201 -18.76 4.72 4.02
C GLU A 201 -17.95 5.63 4.95
N VAL A 202 -16.62 5.52 4.95
CA VAL A 202 -15.72 6.25 5.85
C VAL A 202 -14.94 7.37 5.18
N ASP A 203 -14.91 7.39 3.85
CA ASP A 203 -14.28 8.40 2.99
C ASP A 203 -15.15 8.65 1.73
N PRO A 204 -16.31 9.31 1.86
CA PRO A 204 -17.25 9.51 0.73
C PRO A 204 -16.68 10.34 -0.42
N ARG A 205 -15.70 11.20 -0.15
CA ARG A 205 -15.04 12.03 -1.16
C ARG A 205 -13.88 11.31 -1.84
N GLY A 206 -13.36 10.24 -1.25
CA GLY A 206 -12.20 9.52 -1.73
C GLY A 206 -10.88 10.29 -1.54
N ASP A 207 -10.80 11.15 -0.52
CA ASP A 207 -9.65 12.04 -0.28
C ASP A 207 -8.41 11.26 0.18
N ARG A 208 -8.62 10.13 0.85
CA ARG A 208 -7.60 9.25 1.43
C ARG A 208 -7.72 7.81 0.93
N THR A 209 -8.39 7.60 -0.20
CA THR A 209 -8.63 6.27 -0.78
C THR A 209 -7.95 6.13 -2.13
N ILE A 210 -7.08 5.12 -2.27
CA ILE A 210 -6.37 4.75 -3.50
C ILE A 210 -6.91 3.41 -3.97
N GLY A 211 -7.33 3.32 -5.23
CA GLY A 211 -7.72 2.06 -5.84
C GLY A 211 -6.53 1.33 -6.48
N VAL A 212 -6.41 0.02 -6.27
CA VAL A 212 -5.40 -0.83 -6.90
C VAL A 212 -6.09 -1.94 -7.66
N LEU A 213 -5.96 -1.90 -8.98
CA LEU A 213 -6.49 -2.90 -9.90
C LEU A 213 -5.47 -4.03 -10.10
N THR A 214 -5.84 -5.27 -9.77
CA THR A 214 -4.97 -6.46 -9.84
C THR A 214 -5.45 -7.46 -10.88
N LYS A 215 -4.66 -8.50 -11.16
CA LYS A 215 -5.02 -9.56 -12.13
C LYS A 215 -5.45 -9.03 -13.52
N PRO A 216 -4.77 -8.01 -14.10
CA PRO A 216 -5.12 -7.49 -15.42
C PRO A 216 -4.94 -8.55 -16.54
N ASP A 217 -4.20 -9.61 -16.26
CA ASP A 217 -3.97 -10.76 -17.13
C ASP A 217 -5.15 -11.73 -17.22
N LEU A 218 -6.12 -11.64 -16.32
CA LEU A 218 -7.33 -12.47 -16.31
C LEU A 218 -8.55 -11.73 -16.90
N VAL A 219 -8.36 -10.58 -17.52
CA VAL A 219 -9.44 -9.84 -18.17
C VAL A 219 -9.84 -10.53 -19.46
N ASP A 220 -11.12 -10.79 -19.65
CA ASP A 220 -11.66 -11.36 -20.88
C ASP A 220 -11.45 -10.41 -22.06
N LYS A 221 -11.10 -10.97 -23.21
CA LYS A 221 -10.95 -10.20 -24.46
C LYS A 221 -12.27 -9.51 -24.80
N GLY A 222 -12.21 -8.19 -24.99
CA GLY A 222 -13.36 -7.32 -25.21
C GLY A 222 -13.84 -6.58 -23.95
N ALA A 223 -13.44 -7.02 -22.74
CA ALA A 223 -13.80 -6.36 -21.49
C ALA A 223 -12.77 -5.28 -21.07
N GLU A 224 -11.59 -5.24 -21.70
CA GLU A 224 -10.51 -4.29 -21.38
C GLU A 224 -10.94 -2.82 -21.46
N PRO A 225 -11.77 -2.37 -22.43
CA PRO A 225 -12.28 -0.99 -22.44
C PRO A 225 -13.08 -0.63 -21.19
N THR A 226 -13.83 -1.58 -20.62
CA THR A 226 -14.59 -1.36 -19.37
C THR A 226 -13.62 -1.22 -18.19
N VAL A 227 -12.62 -2.09 -18.10
CA VAL A 227 -11.56 -2.00 -17.07
C VAL A 227 -10.77 -0.69 -17.20
N MET A 228 -10.51 -0.24 -18.43
CA MET A 228 -9.85 1.06 -18.68
C MET A 228 -10.66 2.24 -18.16
N LYS A 229 -12.00 2.24 -18.30
CA LYS A 229 -12.84 3.30 -17.70
C LYS A 229 -12.73 3.35 -16.19
N VAL A 230 -12.58 2.19 -15.53
CA VAL A 230 -12.35 2.13 -14.09
C VAL A 230 -10.97 2.71 -13.76
N ALA A 231 -9.92 2.26 -14.45
CA ALA A 231 -8.54 2.73 -14.24
C ALA A 231 -8.38 4.24 -14.49
N GLN A 232 -9.12 4.79 -15.46
CA GLN A 232 -9.15 6.22 -15.78
C GLN A 232 -10.07 7.04 -14.87
N ASN A 233 -10.56 6.45 -13.77
CA ASN A 233 -11.39 7.13 -12.77
C ASN A 233 -12.76 7.60 -13.31
N LEU A 234 -13.25 7.01 -14.41
CA LEU A 234 -14.49 7.41 -15.07
C LEU A 234 -15.74 6.68 -14.56
N THR A 235 -15.56 5.60 -13.78
CA THR A 235 -16.67 4.77 -13.26
C THR A 235 -16.96 5.11 -11.80
N TYR A 236 -15.97 4.95 -10.94
CA TYR A 236 -16.04 5.30 -9.51
C TYR A 236 -14.92 6.29 -9.21
N HIS A 237 -15.28 7.56 -9.00
CA HIS A 237 -14.30 8.63 -8.80
C HIS A 237 -13.64 8.56 -7.42
N LEU A 238 -12.31 8.43 -7.39
CA LEU A 238 -11.47 8.60 -6.21
C LEU A 238 -10.55 9.81 -6.42
N GLN A 239 -10.37 10.70 -5.43
CA GLN A 239 -9.47 11.85 -5.59
C GLN A 239 -8.03 11.41 -5.83
N LYS A 240 -7.63 10.31 -5.17
CA LYS A 240 -6.31 9.71 -5.39
C LYS A 240 -6.27 8.71 -6.55
N GLY A 241 -7.34 8.54 -7.32
CA GLY A 241 -7.38 7.72 -8.53
C GLY A 241 -7.04 6.22 -8.33
N TYR A 242 -6.64 5.58 -9.44
CA TYR A 242 -6.34 4.16 -9.51
C TYR A 242 -4.91 3.88 -10.00
N MET A 243 -4.36 2.75 -9.55
CA MET A 243 -3.13 2.15 -10.04
C MET A 243 -3.43 0.73 -10.53
N MET A 244 -2.83 0.30 -11.64
CA MET A 244 -2.96 -1.08 -12.13
C MET A 244 -1.65 -1.85 -11.96
N VAL A 245 -1.71 -3.03 -11.35
CA VAL A 245 -0.52 -3.86 -11.10
C VAL A 245 -0.74 -5.30 -11.54
N ARG A 246 0.34 -5.92 -12.04
CA ARG A 246 0.36 -7.35 -12.35
C ARG A 246 1.37 -8.03 -11.42
N CYS A 247 0.84 -8.73 -10.43
CA CYS A 247 1.64 -9.52 -9.51
C CYS A 247 1.83 -10.96 -10.03
N ARG A 248 2.69 -11.74 -9.34
CA ARG A 248 2.88 -13.17 -9.64
C ARG A 248 1.58 -13.96 -9.55
N GLY A 249 1.28 -14.73 -10.59
CA GLY A 249 0.20 -15.72 -10.58
C GLY A 249 0.54 -16.97 -9.78
N GLN A 250 -0.43 -17.86 -9.56
CA GLN A 250 -0.23 -19.09 -8.77
C GLN A 250 0.86 -20.00 -9.36
N GLU A 251 0.89 -20.15 -10.69
CA GLU A 251 1.89 -20.95 -11.39
C GLU A 251 3.30 -20.38 -11.21
N GLU A 252 3.46 -19.06 -11.31
CA GLU A 252 4.75 -18.38 -11.15
C GLU A 252 5.30 -18.50 -9.72
N ILE A 253 4.42 -18.59 -8.72
CA ILE A 253 4.79 -18.84 -7.34
C ILE A 253 5.26 -20.29 -7.17
N THR A 254 4.51 -21.25 -7.71
CA THR A 254 4.90 -22.67 -7.70
C THR A 254 6.28 -22.87 -8.35
N ASN A 255 6.54 -22.14 -9.44
CA ASN A 255 7.80 -22.16 -10.16
C ASN A 255 8.90 -21.29 -9.52
N ARG A 256 8.64 -20.69 -8.34
CA ARG A 256 9.57 -19.84 -7.57
C ARG A 256 10.17 -18.70 -8.39
N LEU A 257 9.36 -18.08 -9.25
CA LEU A 257 9.79 -16.91 -10.02
C LEU A 257 10.25 -15.79 -9.07
N SER A 258 11.44 -15.28 -9.31
CA SER A 258 12.01 -14.20 -8.50
C SER A 258 11.19 -12.91 -8.65
N LEU A 259 11.25 -12.04 -7.64
CA LEU A 259 10.56 -10.75 -7.70
C LEU A 259 11.13 -9.83 -8.80
N ALA A 260 12.44 -9.84 -9.01
CA ALA A 260 13.07 -9.08 -10.10
C ALA A 260 12.54 -9.52 -11.49
N GLU A 261 12.40 -10.83 -11.72
CA GLU A 261 11.81 -11.34 -12.95
C GLU A 261 10.32 -11.03 -13.06
N ALA A 262 9.58 -11.06 -11.95
CA ALA A 262 8.17 -10.67 -11.91
C ALA A 262 7.99 -9.20 -12.31
N THR A 263 8.80 -8.29 -11.79
CA THR A 263 8.80 -6.85 -12.16
C THR A 263 9.11 -6.65 -13.65
N ARG A 264 10.05 -7.42 -14.19
CA ARG A 264 10.37 -7.39 -15.63
C ARG A 264 9.18 -7.88 -16.47
N LYS A 265 8.53 -8.97 -16.05
CA LYS A 265 7.33 -9.50 -16.73
C LYS A 265 6.16 -8.53 -16.65
N GLU A 266 5.94 -7.89 -15.51
CA GLU A 266 4.93 -6.84 -15.32
C GLU A 266 5.15 -5.70 -16.32
N THR A 267 6.38 -5.17 -16.37
CA THR A 267 6.72 -4.07 -17.29
C THR A 267 6.47 -4.48 -18.74
N MET A 268 6.91 -5.69 -19.12
CA MET A 268 6.69 -6.21 -20.47
C MET A 268 5.21 -6.42 -20.80
N PHE A 269 4.41 -6.86 -19.83
CA PHE A 269 2.97 -7.02 -19.99
C PHE A 269 2.32 -5.70 -20.36
N PHE A 270 2.53 -4.65 -19.55
CA PHE A 270 1.94 -3.33 -19.82
C PHE A 270 2.46 -2.70 -21.12
N GLN A 271 3.74 -2.86 -21.45
CA GLN A 271 4.30 -2.35 -22.71
C GLN A 271 3.68 -2.97 -23.95
N LYS A 272 3.40 -4.27 -23.91
CA LYS A 272 2.86 -5.02 -25.05
C LYS A 272 1.34 -4.97 -25.14
N HIS A 273 0.64 -4.70 -24.03
CA HIS A 273 -0.81 -4.75 -23.99
C HIS A 273 -1.44 -3.53 -24.71
N PRO A 274 -2.27 -3.72 -25.76
CA PRO A 274 -2.79 -2.61 -26.57
C PRO A 274 -3.56 -1.55 -25.77
N HIS A 275 -4.41 -1.98 -24.83
CA HIS A 275 -5.21 -1.08 -24.00
C HIS A 275 -4.45 -0.50 -22.80
N PHE A 276 -3.78 -1.35 -22.02
CA PHE A 276 -3.14 -0.94 -20.76
C PHE A 276 -1.79 -0.20 -20.93
N ARG A 277 -1.21 -0.16 -22.14
CA ARG A 277 0.03 0.60 -22.40
C ARG A 277 -0.09 2.08 -22.06
N ALA A 278 -1.28 2.68 -22.24
CA ALA A 278 -1.52 4.08 -21.89
C ALA A 278 -1.29 4.35 -20.39
N LEU A 279 -1.77 3.45 -19.53
CA LEU A 279 -1.61 3.57 -18.07
C LEU A 279 -0.14 3.56 -17.64
N LEU A 280 0.70 2.79 -18.34
CA LEU A 280 2.15 2.80 -18.10
C LEU A 280 2.79 4.14 -18.45
N GLN A 281 2.35 4.78 -19.54
CA GLN A 281 2.88 6.09 -19.96
C GLN A 281 2.45 7.22 -19.03
N GLU A 282 1.27 7.08 -18.42
CA GLU A 282 0.73 8.02 -17.44
C GLU A 282 1.27 7.79 -16.02
N GLY A 283 2.10 6.77 -15.80
CA GLY A 283 2.60 6.41 -14.45
C GLY A 283 1.54 5.77 -13.54
N ASN A 284 0.40 5.37 -14.09
CA ASN A 284 -0.72 4.74 -13.37
C ASN A 284 -0.68 3.20 -13.40
N ALA A 285 0.45 2.61 -13.76
CA ALA A 285 0.63 1.16 -13.79
C ALA A 285 1.99 0.76 -13.22
N THR A 286 2.10 -0.51 -12.84
CA THR A 286 3.28 -1.20 -12.25
C THR A 286 3.47 -1.03 -10.74
N VAL A 287 4.07 -2.04 -10.12
CA VAL A 287 4.39 -2.07 -8.69
C VAL A 287 5.42 -1.00 -8.31
N PRO A 288 6.50 -0.74 -9.08
CA PRO A 288 7.43 0.35 -8.76
C PRO A 288 6.75 1.73 -8.70
N CYS A 289 5.89 2.04 -9.67
CA CYS A 289 5.12 3.29 -9.65
C CYS A 289 4.13 3.33 -8.47
N LEU A 290 3.54 2.19 -8.10
CA LEU A 290 2.69 2.10 -6.91
C LEU A 290 3.50 2.39 -5.63
N ALA A 291 4.68 1.81 -5.48
CA ALA A 291 5.55 2.05 -4.33
C ALA A 291 5.90 3.54 -4.18
N GLU A 292 6.30 4.20 -5.28
CA GLU A 292 6.59 5.63 -5.30
C GLU A 292 5.36 6.46 -4.91
N ARG A 293 4.20 6.16 -5.51
CA ARG A 293 2.94 6.85 -5.20
C ARG A 293 2.55 6.70 -3.74
N LEU A 294 2.59 5.49 -3.19
CA LEU A 294 2.26 5.22 -1.79
C LEU A 294 3.21 5.95 -0.84
N THR A 295 4.50 6.01 -1.18
CA THR A 295 5.49 6.67 -0.33
C THR A 295 5.23 8.17 -0.31
N ASN A 296 5.02 8.79 -1.48
CA ASN A 296 4.66 10.20 -1.60
C ASN A 296 3.37 10.54 -0.84
N GLU A 297 2.35 9.70 -0.96
CA GLU A 297 1.09 9.90 -0.28
C GLU A 297 1.20 9.76 1.23
N LEU A 298 1.97 8.79 1.71
CA LEU A 298 2.26 8.64 3.12
C LEU A 298 2.94 9.90 3.66
N ILE A 299 3.98 10.41 3.00
CA ILE A 299 4.69 11.64 3.42
C ILE A 299 3.76 12.85 3.45
N LEU A 300 2.98 13.06 2.39
CA LEU A 300 2.03 14.17 2.32
C LEU A 300 1.03 14.09 3.46
N HIS A 301 0.51 12.89 3.72
CA HIS A 301 -0.46 12.66 4.77
C HIS A 301 0.14 12.87 6.16
N ILE A 302 1.40 12.49 6.38
CA ILE A 302 2.14 12.76 7.61
C ILE A 302 2.27 14.26 7.86
N ASN A 303 2.65 15.01 6.84
CA ASN A 303 2.83 16.46 6.95
C ASN A 303 1.51 17.19 7.25
N VAL A 304 0.42 16.78 6.59
CA VAL A 304 -0.93 17.35 6.83
C VAL A 304 -1.45 17.00 8.23
N SER A 305 -1.25 15.75 8.67
CA SER A 305 -1.68 15.30 10.00
C SER A 305 -0.92 16.04 11.10
N ARG A 306 0.40 16.24 10.92
CA ARG A 306 1.23 17.01 11.84
C ARG A 306 0.83 18.48 11.92
N TRP A 307 0.42 19.08 10.80
CA TRP A 307 -0.08 20.45 10.77
C TRP A 307 -1.39 20.61 11.54
N SER A 308 -2.31 19.66 11.38
CA SER A 308 -3.65 19.68 11.97
C SER A 308 -3.62 19.43 13.49
N ALA A 309 -2.58 18.78 14.00
CA ALA A 309 -2.40 18.48 15.43
C ALA A 309 -1.78 19.64 16.24
N LEU A 310 -1.36 20.75 15.60
CA LEU A 310 -0.78 21.89 16.31
C LEU A 310 -1.88 22.82 16.86
N PRO A 311 -1.82 23.22 18.15
CA PRO A 311 -2.85 24.06 18.76
C PRO A 311 -2.93 25.45 18.09
N GLY A 312 -4.13 25.85 17.66
CA GLY A 312 -4.43 27.22 17.24
C GLY A 312 -4.50 27.51 15.74
N ARG A 313 -4.65 26.52 14.85
CA ARG A 313 -4.84 26.78 13.41
C ARG A 313 -6.05 26.05 12.82
N ASP A 314 -6.88 26.82 12.13
CA ASP A 314 -8.07 26.36 11.42
C ASP A 314 -7.65 25.60 10.15
N GLY A 315 -8.27 24.44 9.90
CA GLY A 315 -7.83 23.39 8.96
C GLY A 315 -7.91 23.74 7.46
N THR A 316 -7.80 25.01 7.06
CA THR A 316 -8.06 25.45 5.68
C THR A 316 -6.87 25.97 4.89
N LYS A 317 -5.65 26.08 5.44
CA LYS A 317 -4.45 26.41 4.62
C LYS A 317 -3.17 25.75 5.13
N CYS A 318 -2.60 24.85 4.33
CA CYS A 318 -1.15 24.59 4.36
C CYS A 318 -0.43 25.91 4.04
N PRO A 319 0.60 26.32 4.80
CA PRO A 319 1.36 27.53 4.50
C PRO A 319 2.10 27.34 3.16
N ALA A 320 2.09 28.39 2.34
CA ALA A 320 2.72 28.42 1.01
C ALA A 320 4.26 28.28 1.03
N GLU A 321 4.86 28.00 2.18
CA GLU A 321 6.31 27.90 2.39
C GLU A 321 6.89 26.49 2.18
N PHE A 322 6.05 25.50 1.85
CA PHE A 322 6.53 24.19 1.38
C PHE A 322 6.41 24.09 -0.13
N PRO A 323 7.51 24.16 -0.90
CA PRO A 323 7.48 23.94 -2.34
C PRO A 323 7.28 22.44 -2.60
N CYS A 324 6.04 21.96 -2.54
CA CYS A 324 5.67 20.66 -3.06
C CYS A 324 5.45 20.78 -4.57
N LEU A 325 6.24 19.98 -5.30
CA LEU A 325 6.09 19.55 -6.68
C LEU A 325 4.65 19.67 -7.20
N ARG A 326 4.32 20.79 -7.84
CA ARG A 326 3.17 20.87 -8.74
C ARG A 326 3.57 20.19 -10.04
N GLU A 327 2.79 19.21 -10.49
CA GLU A 327 2.83 18.81 -11.88
C GLU A 327 2.57 20.02 -12.78
N PRO A 328 3.25 20.17 -13.93
CA PRO A 328 2.92 21.21 -14.88
C PRO A 328 1.59 20.83 -15.52
N SER A 329 0.51 21.49 -15.08
CA SER A 329 -0.76 21.50 -15.79
C SER A 329 -0.52 21.91 -17.25
N ALA A 330 -0.99 21.07 -18.16
CA ALA A 330 -0.90 21.23 -19.59
C ALA A 330 -1.25 22.66 -20.06
N GLY A 331 -0.39 23.21 -20.92
CA GLY A 331 -0.72 24.34 -21.79
C GLY A 331 -0.60 25.72 -21.15
N ARG A 332 0.63 26.26 -21.06
CA ARG A 332 0.88 27.72 -21.15
C ARG A 332 2.31 27.96 -21.66
N ARG A 333 2.42 28.79 -22.69
CA ARG A 333 3.69 29.15 -23.35
C ARG A 333 4.65 29.79 -22.36
N LEU A 334 5.92 29.38 -22.41
CA LEU A 334 7.05 30.01 -21.71
C LEU A 334 7.18 31.47 -22.19
N GLY A 335 6.73 32.40 -21.36
CA GLY A 335 7.10 33.81 -21.41
C GLY A 335 8.19 34.06 -20.37
N ALA A 336 9.35 34.54 -20.83
CA ALA A 336 10.49 34.88 -20.00
C ALA A 336 10.11 35.88 -18.88
N CYS A 337 10.57 35.64 -17.66
CA CYS A 337 10.65 36.65 -16.62
C CYS A 337 12.08 36.69 -16.10
N ALA A 338 12.72 37.83 -16.36
CA ALA A 338 14.06 38.17 -15.92
C ALA A 338 14.10 38.35 -14.39
N LEU A 339 15.18 37.86 -13.78
CA LEU A 339 15.53 38.12 -12.39
C LEU A 339 16.05 39.57 -12.27
N ASN A 340 15.31 40.41 -11.56
CA ASN A 340 15.82 41.67 -11.01
C ASN A 340 16.33 41.39 -9.59
N ILE A 341 17.61 41.65 -9.36
CA ILE A 341 18.25 41.70 -8.05
C ILE A 341 18.28 43.16 -7.62
N PRO A 342 17.69 43.56 -6.48
CA PRO A 342 18.02 44.84 -5.87
C PRO A 342 19.23 44.65 -4.94
N GLY A 343 20.26 45.46 -5.17
CA GLY A 343 21.33 45.69 -4.21
C GLY A 343 20.89 46.71 -3.17
N ASP A 344 21.34 46.51 -1.93
CA ASP A 344 22.20 47.43 -1.19
C ASP A 344 22.95 46.64 -0.10
#